data_AF-A0A9E0TXI2-F1
#
_entry.id   AF-A0A9E0TXI2-F1
#
_cell.length_a   1.000
_cell.length_b   1.000
_cell.length_c   1.000
_cell.angle_alpha   90.00
_cell.angle_beta   90.00
_cell.angle_gamma   90.00
#
_symmetry.space_group_name_H-M   'P 1'
#
loop_
_entity.id
_entity.type
_entity.pdbx_description
1 polymer ?
#
loop_
_entity_poly.entity_id
_entity_poly.type
_entity_poly.pdbx_seq_one_letter_code
_entity_poly.pdbx_strand_id
1 'polypeptide(L)'
;MVSTTLLAFESAEHMVIGDQVVLQFPDGLPHAALRLESGLELTYGDIVSLGGDYFAIEDQPISQGNTEEERRYRFLNTFKTLSESVSAPNMALQLVASFRKTLEQIKEGEQQGKSASEVYAEVGGSILGDCNVITGGGSAISPLFPLGLSTLQLLSAANWDHFVPHALAAYQAGHQVAIDQAIKAGKSESVEALERAYAMNAFACHYLSDAFSAGHMRTPRKELSEQINGAVFAAL
;
A
#
# COMPACT_ATOMS: atom_id res chain seq x y z
N MET A 1 -16.93 29.06 3.78
CA MET A 1 -16.12 27.97 4.38
C MET A 1 -15.74 27.04 3.26
N VAL A 2 -14.45 26.95 2.95
CA VAL A 2 -13.94 26.03 1.93
C VAL A 2 -14.07 24.63 2.52
N SER A 3 -15.04 23.85 2.03
CA SER A 3 -15.05 22.42 2.28
C SER A 3 -13.79 21.87 1.61
N THR A 4 -12.77 21.58 2.39
CA THR A 4 -11.64 20.76 1.94
C THR A 4 -12.22 19.38 1.64
N THR A 5 -12.63 19.19 0.39
CA THR A 5 -12.87 17.86 -0.15
C THR A 5 -11.55 17.11 0.02
N LEU A 6 -11.49 16.24 1.03
CA LEU A 6 -10.43 15.24 1.12
C LEU A 6 -10.55 14.41 -0.16
N LEU A 7 -9.67 14.70 -1.12
CA LEU A 7 -9.46 13.87 -2.29
C LEU A 7 -8.80 12.60 -1.77
N ALA A 8 -9.64 11.65 -1.41
CA ALA A 8 -9.25 10.37 -0.89
C ALA A 8 -9.02 9.44 -2.08
N PHE A 9 -7.76 9.27 -2.48
CA PHE A 9 -7.36 8.12 -3.27
C PHE A 9 -7.14 7.00 -2.25
N GLU A 10 -8.08 6.07 -2.19
CA GLU A 10 -8.24 5.16 -1.06
C GLU A 10 -7.74 3.77 -1.43
N SER A 11 -7.18 3.05 -0.46
CA SER A 11 -6.64 1.69 -0.60
C SER A 11 -7.62 0.69 -1.25
N ALA A 12 -8.92 0.99 -1.19
CA ALA A 12 -9.98 0.27 -1.89
C ALA A 12 -9.83 0.29 -3.44
N GLU A 13 -9.36 1.39 -4.03
CA GLU A 13 -9.16 1.48 -5.50
C GLU A 13 -7.99 0.61 -5.95
N HIS A 14 -6.90 0.60 -5.17
CA HIS A 14 -5.78 -0.31 -5.36
C HIS A 14 -6.22 -1.78 -5.34
N MET A 15 -7.07 -2.13 -4.37
CA MET A 15 -7.65 -3.47 -4.26
C MET A 15 -8.42 -3.85 -5.52
N VAL A 16 -9.32 -2.98 -5.99
CA VAL A 16 -10.15 -3.23 -7.18
C VAL A 16 -9.31 -3.38 -8.45
N ILE A 17 -8.26 -2.59 -8.62
CA ILE A 17 -7.35 -2.72 -9.78
C ILE A 17 -6.59 -4.05 -9.70
N GLY A 18 -6.05 -4.39 -8.53
CA GLY A 18 -5.27 -5.61 -8.35
C GLY A 18 -6.11 -6.90 -8.45
N ASP A 19 -7.37 -6.89 -8.00
CA ASP A 19 -8.27 -8.04 -8.10
C ASP A 19 -8.69 -8.37 -9.54
N GLN A 20 -8.37 -7.51 -10.51
CA GLN A 20 -8.54 -7.84 -11.95
C GLN A 20 -7.42 -8.72 -12.51
N VAL A 21 -6.34 -8.92 -11.75
CA VAL A 21 -5.22 -9.76 -12.17
C VAL A 21 -5.59 -11.24 -12.08
N VAL A 22 -5.51 -11.95 -13.20
CA VAL A 22 -5.71 -13.40 -13.25
C VAL A 22 -4.36 -14.09 -13.06
N LEU A 23 -4.20 -14.79 -11.93
CA LEU A 23 -3.00 -15.57 -11.64
C LEU A 23 -3.03 -16.92 -12.38
N GLN A 24 -1.85 -17.41 -12.77
CA GLN A 24 -1.72 -18.65 -13.53
C GLN A 24 -0.79 -19.60 -12.80
N PHE A 25 -1.29 -20.79 -12.47
CA PHE A 25 -0.55 -21.83 -11.76
C PHE A 25 -0.35 -23.06 -12.64
N PRO A 26 0.58 -23.98 -12.30
CA PRO A 26 0.88 -25.16 -13.11
C PRO A 26 -0.31 -26.09 -13.35
N ASP A 27 -1.33 -26.05 -12.48
CA ASP A 27 -2.57 -26.81 -12.63
C ASP A 27 -3.53 -26.19 -13.67
N GLY A 28 -3.17 -25.02 -14.24
CA GLY A 28 -3.95 -24.28 -15.21
C GLY A 28 -5.16 -23.57 -14.62
N LEU A 29 -5.30 -23.54 -13.29
CA LEU A 29 -6.43 -22.92 -12.61
C LEU A 29 -6.07 -21.51 -12.12
N PRO A 30 -7.02 -20.55 -12.25
CA PRO A 30 -6.86 -19.28 -11.59
C PRO A 30 -6.92 -19.47 -10.07
N HIS A 31 -5.98 -18.85 -9.36
CA HIS A 31 -6.00 -18.82 -7.90
C HIS A 31 -6.35 -17.42 -7.43
N ALA A 32 -7.22 -17.34 -6.43
CA ALA A 32 -7.73 -16.07 -5.90
C ALA A 32 -6.86 -15.51 -4.76
N ALA A 33 -6.12 -16.37 -4.04
CA ALA A 33 -5.30 -15.99 -2.91
C ALA A 33 -3.88 -16.52 -3.06
N LEU A 34 -2.94 -15.79 -2.47
CA LEU A 34 -1.52 -16.07 -2.40
C LEU A 34 -1.13 -16.30 -0.95
N ARG A 35 -0.48 -17.43 -0.68
CA ARG A 35 0.03 -17.72 0.66
C ARG A 35 1.37 -17.03 0.90
N LEU A 36 1.46 -16.29 2.01
CA LEU A 36 2.69 -15.65 2.49
C LEU A 36 3.35 -16.48 3.60
N GLU A 37 4.62 -16.21 3.87
CA GLU A 37 5.41 -16.93 4.88
C GLU A 37 4.90 -16.71 6.31
N SER A 38 4.24 -15.58 6.56
CA SER A 38 3.55 -15.24 7.80
C SER A 38 2.31 -16.09 8.05
N GLY A 39 1.88 -16.89 7.06
CA GLY A 39 0.64 -17.67 7.10
C GLY A 39 -0.59 -16.90 6.63
N LEU A 40 -0.41 -15.65 6.19
CA LEU A 40 -1.46 -14.88 5.52
C LEU A 40 -1.82 -15.49 4.18
N GLU A 41 -3.12 -15.47 3.86
CA GLU A 41 -3.65 -15.73 2.52
C GLU A 41 -4.35 -14.47 2.06
N LEU A 42 -3.79 -13.81 1.05
CA LEU A 42 -4.25 -12.51 0.54
C LEU A 42 -4.45 -12.57 -0.97
N THR A 43 -5.45 -11.87 -1.51
CA THR A 43 -5.57 -11.72 -2.96
C THR A 43 -4.44 -10.84 -3.51
N TYR A 44 -4.29 -10.82 -4.84
CA TYR A 44 -3.38 -9.88 -5.49
C TYR A 44 -3.79 -8.43 -5.15
N GLY A 45 -5.08 -8.10 -5.21
CA GLY A 45 -5.61 -6.78 -4.83
C GLY A 45 -5.38 -6.43 -3.37
N ASP A 46 -5.55 -7.38 -2.45
CA ASP A 46 -5.26 -7.17 -1.03
C ASP A 46 -3.81 -6.69 -0.85
N ILE A 47 -2.84 -7.36 -1.48
CA ILE A 47 -1.43 -6.99 -1.36
C ILE A 47 -1.15 -5.62 -2.00
N VAL A 48 -1.74 -5.31 -3.16
CA VAL A 48 -1.62 -3.98 -3.81
C VAL A 48 -2.17 -2.88 -2.89
N SER A 49 -3.25 -3.13 -2.16
CA SER A 49 -3.85 -2.16 -1.23
C SER A 49 -3.11 -1.95 0.09
N LEU A 50 -2.21 -2.89 0.45
CA LEU A 50 -1.50 -2.89 1.73
C LEU A 50 -0.04 -2.43 1.62
N GLY A 51 0.63 -2.79 0.53
CA GLY A 51 2.04 -2.49 0.34
C GLY A 51 2.29 -0.99 0.28
N GLY A 52 3.43 -0.51 0.78
CA GLY A 52 3.80 0.91 0.76
C GLY A 52 3.09 1.75 1.81
N ASP A 53 1.75 1.73 1.85
CA ASP A 53 0.93 2.59 2.72
C ASP A 53 0.91 2.13 4.19
N TYR A 54 0.83 0.82 4.42
CA TYR A 54 0.68 0.24 5.77
C TYR A 54 1.84 -0.67 6.16
N PHE A 55 2.47 -1.26 5.15
CA PHE A 55 3.62 -2.15 5.30
C PHE A 55 4.80 -1.54 4.57
N ALA A 56 5.61 -0.80 5.30
CA ALA A 56 6.85 -0.21 4.79
C ALA A 56 7.85 0.07 5.92
N ILE A 57 9.05 0.52 5.54
CA ILE A 57 10.12 0.91 6.47
C ILE A 57 10.37 2.41 6.30
N GLU A 58 9.97 3.19 7.30
CA GLU A 58 9.96 4.67 7.28
C GLU A 58 11.33 5.28 6.91
N ASP A 59 12.42 4.79 7.50
CA ASP A 59 13.76 5.34 7.30
C ASP A 59 14.50 4.72 6.11
N GLN A 60 13.86 3.80 5.37
CA GLN A 60 14.45 3.15 4.20
C GLN A 60 13.57 3.20 2.95
N PRO A 61 13.21 4.41 2.44
CA PRO A 61 12.52 4.51 1.16
C PRO A 61 13.31 3.79 0.06
N ILE A 62 12.60 2.99 -0.73
CA ILE A 62 13.13 2.13 -1.78
C ILE A 62 13.84 2.98 -2.83
N SER A 63 13.23 4.08 -3.28
CA SER A 63 13.77 4.95 -4.33
C SER A 63 15.07 5.65 -3.95
N GLN A 64 15.37 5.79 -2.66
CA GLN A 64 16.59 6.43 -2.15
C GLN A 64 17.81 5.50 -2.11
N GLY A 65 17.68 4.23 -2.54
CA GLY A 65 18.86 3.40 -2.77
C GLY A 65 19.77 4.02 -3.85
N ASN A 66 21.06 4.11 -3.57
CA ASN A 66 22.06 4.73 -4.45
C ASN A 66 22.37 3.88 -5.68
N THR A 67 22.17 2.56 -5.58
CA THR A 67 22.34 1.60 -6.68
C THR A 67 21.08 0.76 -6.87
N GLU A 68 20.95 0.10 -8.01
CA GLU A 68 19.85 -0.83 -8.27
C GLU A 68 19.81 -1.96 -7.23
N GLU A 69 20.96 -2.50 -6.85
CA GLU A 69 21.09 -3.52 -5.80
C GLU A 69 20.53 -3.01 -4.46
N GLU A 70 20.85 -1.77 -4.10
CA GLU A 70 20.39 -1.18 -2.84
C GLU A 70 18.87 -0.99 -2.86
N ARG A 71 18.29 -0.54 -3.98
CA ARG A 71 16.83 -0.40 -4.12
C ARG A 71 16.13 -1.75 -4.02
N ARG A 72 16.65 -2.78 -4.70
CA ARG A 72 16.13 -4.15 -4.62
C ARG A 72 16.19 -4.71 -3.19
N TYR A 73 17.29 -4.44 -2.48
CA TYR A 73 17.45 -4.82 -1.08
C TYR A 73 16.42 -4.13 -0.17
N ARG A 74 16.24 -2.81 -0.31
CA ARG A 74 15.25 -2.03 0.44
C ARG A 74 13.82 -2.51 0.16
N PHE A 75 13.49 -2.78 -1.11
CA PHE A 75 12.21 -3.38 -1.49
C PHE A 75 11.98 -4.71 -0.79
N LEU A 76 12.97 -5.63 -0.81
CA LEU A 76 12.86 -6.92 -0.15
C LEU A 76 12.61 -6.79 1.35
N ASN A 77 13.32 -5.89 2.04
CA ASN A 77 13.09 -5.65 3.46
C ASN A 77 11.71 -5.06 3.74
N THR A 78 11.25 -4.16 2.89
CA THR A 78 9.90 -3.56 2.96
C THR A 78 8.83 -4.64 2.78
N PHE A 79 8.95 -5.48 1.75
CA PHE A 79 8.02 -6.60 1.51
C PHE A 79 7.92 -7.57 2.69
N LYS A 80 9.05 -7.86 3.37
CA LYS A 80 9.07 -8.73 4.55
C LYS A 80 8.24 -8.22 5.72
N THR A 81 8.00 -6.92 5.81
CA THR A 81 7.12 -6.36 6.84
C THR A 81 5.70 -6.89 6.73
N LEU A 82 5.25 -7.23 5.51
CA LEU A 82 3.97 -7.91 5.24
C LEU A 82 4.14 -9.44 5.22
N SER A 83 5.16 -9.93 4.50
CA SER A 83 5.23 -11.35 4.14
C SER A 83 5.77 -12.26 5.24
N GLU A 84 6.61 -11.74 6.14
CA GLU A 84 7.33 -12.54 7.15
C GLU A 84 7.02 -12.11 8.60
N SER A 85 6.48 -10.91 8.81
CA SER A 85 6.20 -10.39 10.16
C SER A 85 5.09 -11.15 10.87
N VAL A 86 5.29 -11.49 12.15
CA VAL A 86 4.31 -12.19 12.99
C VAL A 86 3.16 -11.27 13.43
N SER A 87 3.36 -9.95 13.46
CA SER A 87 2.30 -8.98 13.79
C SER A 87 1.47 -8.58 12.57
N ALA A 88 1.97 -8.81 11.35
CA ALA A 88 1.28 -8.45 10.11
C ALA A 88 -0.10 -9.10 9.94
N PRO A 89 -0.32 -10.39 10.28
CA PRO A 89 -1.58 -11.05 9.97
C PRO A 89 -2.82 -10.35 10.54
N ASN A 90 -2.81 -10.00 11.81
CA ASN A 90 -3.98 -9.35 12.44
C ASN A 90 -4.25 -7.96 11.87
N MET A 91 -3.19 -7.17 11.63
CA MET A 91 -3.32 -5.82 11.07
C MET A 91 -3.81 -5.86 9.62
N ALA A 92 -3.19 -6.70 8.78
CA ALA A 92 -3.55 -6.84 7.37
C ALA A 92 -5.01 -7.26 7.20
N LEU A 93 -5.48 -8.25 7.98
CA LEU A 93 -6.87 -8.71 7.91
C LEU A 93 -7.88 -7.64 8.31
N GLN A 94 -7.57 -6.83 9.33
CA GLN A 94 -8.44 -5.73 9.74
C GLN A 94 -8.49 -4.60 8.71
N LEU A 95 -7.35 -4.23 8.13
CA LEU A 95 -7.28 -3.23 7.06
C LEU A 95 -8.07 -3.67 5.83
N VAL A 96 -7.83 -4.90 5.36
CA VAL A 96 -8.54 -5.49 4.23
C VAL A 96 -10.05 -5.55 4.48
N ALA A 97 -10.48 -5.91 5.70
CA ALA A 97 -11.91 -5.87 6.05
C ALA A 97 -12.49 -4.46 5.97
N SER A 98 -11.74 -3.43 6.41
CA SER A 98 -12.14 -2.03 6.27
C SER A 98 -12.28 -1.61 4.81
N PHE A 99 -11.33 -1.98 3.95
CA PHE A 99 -11.37 -1.63 2.52
C PHE A 99 -12.55 -2.30 1.81
N ARG A 100 -12.83 -3.57 2.10
CA ARG A 100 -13.99 -4.27 1.53
C ARG A 100 -15.31 -3.65 1.97
N LYS A 101 -15.42 -3.22 3.23
CA LYS A 101 -16.58 -2.46 3.72
C LYS A 101 -16.76 -1.15 2.94
N THR A 102 -15.67 -0.43 2.65
CA THR A 102 -15.72 0.76 1.79
C THR A 102 -16.24 0.44 0.40
N LEU A 103 -15.76 -0.64 -0.22
CA LEU A 103 -16.23 -1.08 -1.54
C LEU A 103 -17.73 -1.42 -1.55
N GLU A 104 -18.23 -2.03 -0.47
CA GLU A 104 -19.65 -2.31 -0.31
C GLU A 104 -20.47 -1.01 -0.20
N GLN A 105 -20.00 -0.03 0.58
CA GLN A 105 -20.65 1.29 0.69
C GLN A 105 -20.68 2.04 -0.65
N ILE A 106 -19.60 1.97 -1.44
CA ILE A 106 -19.55 2.56 -2.79
C ILE A 106 -20.60 1.90 -3.68
N LYS A 107 -20.64 0.56 -3.69
CA LYS A 107 -21.60 -0.21 -4.49
C LYS A 107 -23.05 0.11 -4.10
N GLU A 108 -23.34 0.27 -2.82
CA GLU A 108 -24.67 0.68 -2.32
C GLU A 108 -25.01 2.13 -2.75
N GLY A 109 -24.05 3.04 -2.66
CA GLY A 109 -24.22 4.42 -3.12
C GLY A 109 -24.50 4.51 -4.62
N GLU A 110 -23.78 3.74 -5.43
CA GLU A 110 -24.01 3.64 -6.89
C GLU A 110 -25.40 3.12 -7.23
N GLN A 111 -25.91 2.13 -6.50
CA GLN A 111 -27.29 1.64 -6.65
C GLN A 111 -28.33 2.72 -6.31
N GLN A 112 -27.97 3.67 -5.45
CA GLN A 112 -28.80 4.82 -5.08
C GLN A 112 -28.58 6.04 -6.00
N GLY A 113 -27.76 5.92 -7.04
CA GLY A 113 -27.48 6.98 -8.00
C GLY A 113 -26.41 7.99 -7.54
N LYS A 114 -25.67 7.70 -6.47
CA LYS A 114 -24.50 8.47 -6.05
C LYS A 114 -23.26 8.06 -6.86
N SER A 115 -22.36 9.01 -7.10
CA SER A 115 -21.01 8.72 -7.58
C SER A 115 -20.10 8.22 -6.45
N ALA A 116 -19.04 7.48 -6.79
CA ALA A 116 -18.02 7.06 -5.82
C ALA A 116 -17.43 8.24 -5.04
N SER A 117 -17.20 9.39 -5.70
CA SER A 117 -16.70 10.61 -5.04
C SER A 117 -17.66 11.16 -3.99
N GLU A 118 -18.97 11.05 -4.19
CA GLU A 118 -19.97 11.47 -3.20
C GLU A 118 -19.97 10.53 -2.00
N VAL A 119 -19.86 9.23 -2.24
CA VAL A 119 -19.73 8.25 -1.15
C VAL A 119 -18.45 8.50 -0.35
N TYR A 120 -17.30 8.69 -1.00
CA TYR A 120 -16.04 9.00 -0.31
C TYR A 120 -16.10 10.30 0.50
N ALA A 121 -16.82 11.31 0.02
CA ALA A 121 -17.03 12.54 0.79
C ALA A 121 -17.82 12.29 2.09
N GLU A 122 -18.69 11.27 2.12
CA GLU A 122 -19.46 10.87 3.29
C GLU A 122 -18.68 9.94 4.24
N VAL A 123 -17.91 8.98 3.71
CA VAL A 123 -17.29 7.91 4.51
C VAL A 123 -15.79 8.05 4.72
N GLY A 124 -15.06 8.85 3.93
CA GLY A 124 -13.60 8.94 3.92
C GLY A 124 -12.98 9.25 5.28
N GLY A 125 -13.59 10.17 6.05
CA GLY A 125 -13.13 10.48 7.40
C GLY A 125 -13.23 9.30 8.37
N SER A 126 -14.22 8.42 8.21
CA SER A 126 -14.36 7.20 9.01
C SER A 126 -13.31 6.17 8.62
N ILE A 127 -13.02 6.03 7.32
CA ILE A 127 -12.02 5.08 6.80
C ILE A 127 -10.63 5.43 7.34
N LEU A 128 -10.24 6.70 7.22
CA LEU A 128 -8.98 7.19 7.79
C LEU A 128 -8.91 6.97 9.31
N GLY A 129 -10.03 7.15 10.02
CA GLY A 129 -10.13 6.86 11.45
C GLY A 129 -9.92 5.38 11.78
N ASP A 130 -10.58 4.49 11.05
CA ASP A 130 -10.46 3.03 11.22
C ASP A 130 -9.02 2.58 10.95
N CYS A 131 -8.43 3.02 9.83
CA CYS A 131 -7.03 2.73 9.47
C CYS A 131 -6.04 3.24 10.52
N ASN A 132 -6.26 4.46 11.05
CA ASN A 132 -5.42 5.03 12.09
C ASN A 132 -5.46 4.19 13.38
N VAL A 133 -6.65 3.72 13.79
CA VAL A 133 -6.80 2.84 14.97
C VAL A 133 -6.14 1.49 14.74
N ILE A 134 -6.36 0.86 13.57
CA ILE A 134 -5.79 -0.45 13.23
C ILE A 134 -4.26 -0.41 13.23
N THR A 135 -3.68 0.70 12.78
CA THR A 135 -2.22 0.90 12.71
C THR A 135 -1.60 1.41 14.02
N GLY A 136 -2.33 1.29 15.14
CA GLY A 136 -1.83 1.61 16.49
C GLY A 136 -1.99 3.06 16.92
N GLY A 137 -2.68 3.89 16.14
CA GLY A 137 -3.10 5.24 16.53
C GLY A 137 -4.48 5.30 17.19
N GLY A 138 -5.01 6.52 17.29
CA GLY A 138 -6.30 6.81 17.90
C GLY A 138 -6.29 6.71 19.43
N SER A 139 -7.48 6.79 20.03
CA SER A 139 -7.70 6.63 21.47
C SER A 139 -9.11 6.12 21.75
N ALA A 140 -9.39 5.72 23.00
CA ALA A 140 -10.73 5.35 23.46
C ALA A 140 -11.76 6.49 23.37
N ILE A 141 -11.33 7.73 23.10
CA ILE A 141 -12.17 8.94 23.08
C ILE A 141 -12.36 9.46 21.65
N SER A 142 -11.38 9.25 20.76
CA SER A 142 -11.52 9.60 19.34
C SER A 142 -10.53 8.81 18.46
N PRO A 143 -10.98 8.32 17.28
CA PRO A 143 -10.11 7.72 16.26
C PRO A 143 -9.08 8.71 15.69
N LEU A 144 -9.33 10.02 15.81
CA LEU A 144 -8.50 11.09 15.23
C LEU A 144 -7.61 11.81 16.24
N PHE A 145 -7.80 11.61 17.56
CA PHE A 145 -6.89 12.13 18.58
C PHE A 145 -5.86 11.05 18.95
N PRO A 146 -4.59 11.19 18.53
CA PRO A 146 -3.56 10.20 18.79
C PRO A 146 -3.11 10.22 20.25
N LEU A 147 -3.17 9.09 20.93
CA LEU A 147 -2.31 8.78 22.09
C LEU A 147 -1.08 7.95 21.63
N GLY A 148 -0.54 8.26 20.43
CA GLY A 148 0.61 7.60 19.79
C GLY A 148 0.70 7.91 18.30
N LEU A 149 1.90 7.83 17.70
CA LEU A 149 2.11 7.93 16.25
C LEU A 149 1.68 6.59 15.60
N SER A 150 0.67 6.59 14.74
CA SER A 150 0.28 5.38 14.00
C SER A 150 1.32 5.02 12.94
N THR A 151 1.41 3.74 12.56
CA THR A 151 2.23 3.31 11.41
C THR A 151 1.88 4.11 10.15
N LEU A 152 0.59 4.42 9.95
CA LEU A 152 0.13 5.28 8.86
C LEU A 152 0.74 6.70 8.92
N GLN A 153 0.78 7.31 10.11
CA GLN A 153 1.39 8.63 10.28
C GLN A 153 2.91 8.61 10.08
N LEU A 154 3.59 7.57 10.58
CA LEU A 154 5.03 7.40 10.39
C LEU A 154 5.39 7.22 8.91
N LEU A 155 4.67 6.36 8.20
CA LEU A 155 4.90 6.13 6.77
C LEU A 155 4.59 7.36 5.91
N SER A 156 3.62 8.18 6.32
CA SER A 156 3.33 9.45 5.63
C SER A 156 4.47 10.48 5.69
N ALA A 157 5.39 10.36 6.67
CA ALA A 157 6.49 11.30 6.85
C ALA A 157 7.63 11.11 5.81
N ALA A 158 7.76 9.90 5.26
CA ALA A 158 8.80 9.53 4.27
C ALA A 158 8.21 8.87 3.02
N ASN A 159 7.09 9.38 2.52
CA ASN A 159 6.28 8.78 1.46
C ASN A 159 6.78 9.04 0.02
N TRP A 160 8.07 9.23 -0.20
CA TRP A 160 8.62 9.55 -1.53
C TRP A 160 8.24 8.52 -2.58
N ASP A 161 8.27 7.24 -2.20
CA ASP A 161 8.03 6.11 -3.09
C ASP A 161 6.60 6.06 -3.65
N HIS A 162 5.68 6.91 -3.18
CA HIS A 162 4.32 7.03 -3.72
C HIS A 162 4.20 8.10 -4.80
N PHE A 163 5.24 8.92 -5.05
CA PHE A 163 5.16 10.04 -5.99
C PHE A 163 6.10 9.85 -7.16
N VAL A 164 5.65 10.19 -8.37
CA VAL A 164 6.52 10.19 -9.56
C VAL A 164 7.59 11.28 -9.38
N PRO A 165 8.88 11.02 -9.68
CA PRO A 165 9.43 9.83 -10.36
C PRO A 165 9.83 8.66 -9.45
N HIS A 166 9.80 8.85 -8.14
CA HIS A 166 10.27 7.86 -7.16
C HIS A 166 9.43 6.58 -7.13
N ALA A 167 8.12 6.68 -7.34
CA ALA A 167 7.23 5.54 -7.48
C ALA A 167 7.62 4.59 -8.62
N LEU A 168 8.07 5.14 -9.75
CA LEU A 168 8.58 4.32 -10.85
C LEU A 168 9.87 3.59 -10.46
N ALA A 169 10.77 4.25 -9.71
CA ALA A 169 11.99 3.61 -9.22
C ALA A 169 11.69 2.48 -8.22
N ALA A 170 10.71 2.68 -7.33
CA ALA A 170 10.26 1.66 -6.38
C ALA A 170 9.61 0.46 -7.10
N TYR A 171 8.70 0.73 -8.05
CA TYR A 171 8.08 -0.28 -8.90
C TYR A 171 9.14 -1.09 -9.67
N GLN A 172 10.09 -0.42 -10.35
CA GLN A 172 11.12 -1.10 -11.13
C GLN A 172 11.98 -2.03 -10.25
N ALA A 173 12.39 -1.57 -9.07
CA ALA A 173 13.15 -2.39 -8.14
C ALA A 173 12.36 -3.62 -7.68
N GLY A 174 11.09 -3.43 -7.29
CA GLY A 174 10.23 -4.52 -6.83
C GLY A 174 9.86 -5.52 -7.93
N HIS A 175 9.54 -5.01 -9.12
CA HIS A 175 9.19 -5.84 -10.27
C HIS A 175 10.39 -6.69 -10.72
N GLN A 176 11.61 -6.15 -10.70
CA GLN A 176 12.82 -6.94 -11.01
C GLN A 176 13.03 -8.07 -9.99
N VAL A 177 12.84 -7.78 -8.70
CA VAL A 177 12.89 -8.80 -7.64
C VAL A 177 11.84 -9.89 -7.86
N ALA A 178 10.62 -9.51 -8.26
CA ALA A 178 9.55 -10.46 -8.57
C ALA A 178 9.89 -11.34 -9.78
N ILE A 179 10.47 -10.78 -10.84
CA ILE A 179 10.95 -11.55 -12.01
C ILE A 179 12.04 -12.54 -11.58
N ASP A 180 13.03 -12.10 -10.80
CA ASP A 180 14.11 -12.96 -10.32
C ASP A 180 13.56 -14.12 -9.47
N GLN A 181 12.53 -13.85 -8.67
CA GLN A 181 11.83 -14.87 -7.87
C GLN A 181 11.01 -15.82 -8.75
N ALA A 182 10.30 -15.33 -9.77
CA ALA A 182 9.57 -16.15 -10.71
C ALA A 182 10.49 -17.09 -11.51
N ILE A 183 11.68 -16.61 -11.90
CA ILE A 183 12.71 -17.44 -12.54
C ILE A 183 13.17 -18.56 -11.61
N LYS A 184 13.36 -18.27 -10.31
CA LYS A 184 13.70 -19.31 -9.32
C LYS A 184 12.57 -20.33 -9.20
N ALA A 185 11.33 -19.87 -9.09
CA ALA A 185 10.14 -20.73 -9.02
C ALA A 185 10.03 -21.66 -10.23
N GLY A 186 10.23 -21.15 -11.44
CA GLY A 186 10.21 -21.97 -12.66
C GLY A 186 11.34 -23.00 -12.73
N LYS A 187 12.53 -22.70 -12.18
CA LYS A 187 13.64 -23.66 -12.12
C LYS A 187 13.44 -24.76 -11.08
N SER A 188 12.76 -24.45 -9.98
CA SER A 188 12.50 -25.41 -8.90
C SER A 188 11.12 -26.06 -8.98
N GLU A 189 10.28 -25.64 -9.92
CA GLU A 189 8.88 -26.05 -10.05
C GLU A 189 8.08 -25.90 -8.74
N SER A 190 8.44 -24.92 -7.90
CA SER A 190 7.79 -24.70 -6.60
C SER A 190 6.64 -23.72 -6.75
N VAL A 191 5.45 -24.18 -6.37
CA VAL A 191 4.23 -23.35 -6.31
C VAL A 191 4.39 -22.26 -5.26
N GLU A 192 4.95 -22.57 -4.10
CA GLU A 192 5.18 -21.59 -3.02
C GLU A 192 6.14 -20.48 -3.47
N ALA A 193 7.19 -20.84 -4.23
CA ALA A 193 8.11 -19.87 -4.79
C ALA A 193 7.43 -18.97 -5.84
N LEU A 194 6.45 -19.50 -6.58
CA LEU A 194 5.64 -18.76 -7.55
C LEU A 194 4.64 -17.83 -6.86
N GLU A 195 3.98 -18.30 -5.79
CA GLU A 195 3.12 -17.47 -4.95
C GLU A 195 3.89 -16.27 -4.39
N ARG A 196 5.10 -16.50 -3.87
CA ARG A 196 5.98 -15.43 -3.40
C ARG A 196 6.33 -14.45 -4.53
N ALA A 197 6.55 -14.94 -5.75
CA ALA A 197 6.83 -14.08 -6.90
C ALA A 197 5.63 -13.18 -7.25
N TYR A 198 4.42 -13.75 -7.26
CA TYR A 198 3.19 -12.98 -7.47
C TYR A 198 2.96 -11.96 -6.36
N ALA A 199 3.18 -12.33 -5.10
CA ALA A 199 3.04 -11.43 -3.96
C ALA A 199 4.04 -10.26 -4.02
N MET A 200 5.29 -10.53 -4.40
CA MET A 200 6.28 -9.47 -4.66
C MET A 200 5.83 -8.55 -5.79
N ASN A 201 5.29 -9.10 -6.87
CA ASN A 201 4.81 -8.30 -7.98
C ASN A 201 3.61 -7.43 -7.57
N ALA A 202 2.65 -7.98 -6.82
CA ALA A 202 1.51 -7.25 -6.28
C ALA A 202 1.97 -6.08 -5.40
N PHE A 203 2.92 -6.33 -4.51
CA PHE A 203 3.48 -5.31 -3.63
C PHE A 203 4.19 -4.21 -4.42
N ALA A 204 4.90 -4.56 -5.49
CA ALA A 204 5.51 -3.57 -6.39
C ALA A 204 4.46 -2.78 -7.18
N CYS A 205 3.38 -3.43 -7.61
CA CYS A 205 2.29 -2.81 -8.38
C CYS A 205 1.54 -1.73 -7.60
N HIS A 206 1.58 -1.72 -6.26
CA HIS A 206 1.13 -0.59 -5.46
C HIS A 206 1.74 0.74 -5.95
N TYR A 207 3.08 0.82 -6.00
CA TYR A 207 3.79 2.01 -6.48
C TYR A 207 3.51 2.32 -7.96
N LEU A 208 3.22 1.29 -8.76
CA LEU A 208 2.80 1.51 -10.15
C LEU A 208 1.43 2.18 -10.21
N SER A 209 0.45 1.72 -9.42
CA SER A 209 -0.87 2.36 -9.35
C SER A 209 -0.79 3.79 -8.84
N ASP A 210 0.06 4.08 -7.86
CA ASP A 210 0.31 5.45 -7.41
C ASP A 210 0.82 6.35 -8.53
N ALA A 211 1.71 5.83 -9.38
CA ALA A 211 2.26 6.60 -10.50
C ALA A 211 1.19 7.09 -11.50
N PHE A 212 0.00 6.46 -11.54
CA PHE A 212 -1.13 6.88 -12.37
C PHE A 212 -2.23 7.63 -11.60
N SER A 213 -2.11 7.73 -10.28
CA SER A 213 -3.07 8.46 -9.46
C SER A 213 -2.85 9.97 -9.54
N ALA A 214 -3.92 10.72 -9.83
CA ALA A 214 -3.84 12.16 -10.03
C ALA A 214 -3.31 12.92 -8.80
N GLY A 215 -3.51 12.40 -7.59
CA GLY A 215 -2.98 12.96 -6.35
C GLY A 215 -1.46 12.80 -6.20
N HIS A 216 -0.90 11.75 -6.79
CA HIS A 216 0.51 11.36 -6.67
C HIS A 216 1.40 11.85 -7.81
N MET A 217 0.81 12.35 -8.91
CA MET A 217 1.55 12.91 -10.04
C MET A 217 1.92 14.40 -9.90
N ARG A 218 1.18 15.19 -9.13
CA ARG A 218 1.25 16.68 -9.20
C ARG A 218 1.99 17.34 -8.04
N THR A 219 2.37 16.58 -7.01
CA THR A 219 2.94 17.13 -5.77
C THR A 219 4.42 16.74 -5.67
N PRO A 220 5.37 17.70 -5.79
CA PRO A 220 6.81 17.45 -5.67
C PRO A 220 7.18 17.24 -4.19
N ARG A 221 6.84 16.07 -3.64
CA ARG A 221 6.78 15.89 -2.19
C ARG A 221 8.16 15.99 -1.55
N LYS A 222 9.19 15.44 -2.21
CA LYS A 222 10.59 15.47 -1.76
C LYS A 222 11.10 16.90 -1.62
N GLU A 223 10.93 17.69 -2.67
CA GLU A 223 11.35 19.09 -2.72
C GLU A 223 10.62 19.92 -1.66
N LEU A 224 9.33 19.66 -1.43
CA LEU A 224 8.57 20.33 -0.37
C LEU A 224 9.14 20.05 1.03
N SER A 225 9.54 18.80 1.31
CA SER A 225 10.12 18.45 2.60
C SER A 225 11.52 19.04 2.81
N GLU A 226 12.35 19.03 1.77
CA GLU A 226 13.67 19.66 1.80
C GLU A 226 13.57 21.18 2.06
N GLN A 227 12.56 21.84 1.49
CA GLN A 227 12.33 23.28 1.67
C GLN A 227 11.74 23.64 3.05
N ILE A 228 10.84 22.84 3.60
CA ILE A 228 10.15 23.14 4.87
C ILE A 228 11.05 22.83 6.08
N ASN A 229 11.90 21.79 6.01
CA ASN A 229 12.80 21.43 7.10
C ASN A 229 13.89 22.49 7.37
N GLY A 230 14.20 23.37 6.42
CA GLY A 230 15.15 24.47 6.60
C GLY A 230 14.64 25.63 7.47
N ALA A 231 13.33 25.76 7.68
CA ALA A 231 12.74 26.92 8.34
C ALA A 231 12.02 26.61 9.68
N VAL A 232 11.65 25.35 9.95
CA VAL A 232 10.75 25.04 11.08
C VAL A 232 11.49 24.67 12.37
N PHE A 233 12.74 24.17 12.31
CA PHE A 233 13.52 23.88 13.52
C PHE A 233 14.32 25.07 14.08
N ALA A 234 14.34 26.22 13.39
CA ALA A 234 14.99 27.42 13.89
C ALA A 234 14.07 28.29 14.77
N ALA A 235 12.84 27.86 15.04
CA ALA A 235 11.82 28.62 15.76
C ALA A 235 11.15 27.86 16.93
N LEU A 236 11.77 26.77 17.41
CA LEU A 236 11.48 26.13 18.70
C LEU A 236 12.74 26.12 19.56
#